data_AF-A0A1H3PMC8-F1
#
_entry.id   AF-A0A1H3PMC8-F1
#
_cell.length_a   1.000
_cell.length_b   1.000
_cell.length_c   1.000
_cell.angle_alpha   90.00
_cell.angle_beta   90.00
_cell.angle_gamma   90.00
#
_symmetry.space_group_name_H-M   'P 1'
#
loop_
_entity.id
_entity.type
_entity.pdbx_description
1 polymer ?
#
loop_
_entity_poly.entity_id
_entity_poly.type
_entity_poly.pdbx_seq_one_letter_code
_entity_poly.pdbx_strand_id
1 'polypeptide(L)'
;MAKVYYEKDVAVNVLKGKKVAIVGYGSQGHAHAQNLRDNNFEVVVGLRPGKSWEKAEGDGFAVYSVAEATKFADVVMILLPDELQPEVYEAEIEPNLQAGNSLVFAHGFNVHFNQITPPEDVDVFLVAPKGPGHLVRRTFTEGGAVPALFAVYQDATGAATEKALSYADGIGATRAGVLETTFKEETETDLFGEQAVLCGGVTALVKAGFETLVDAGYQPELAYFECLHELKLIVDLMYEGGLENMRYSVSDTAQWGDFVSGPRIVTEHTKKAMDEVLKEIQDGTFARGWIAEHKAGRPHFHATNAKENGHQIEVVGRKLREMMPFVQPKVKAEVK
;
A
#
# COMPACT_ATOMS: atom_id res chain seq x y z
N MET A 1 -13.35 0.18 -22.04
CA MET A 1 -12.86 -0.45 -20.79
C MET A 1 -11.35 -0.49 -20.91
N ALA A 2 -10.61 -0.05 -19.89
CA ALA A 2 -9.15 -0.14 -19.88
C ALA A 2 -8.72 -1.61 -20.03
N LYS A 3 -7.59 -1.86 -20.68
CA LYS A 3 -7.05 -3.21 -20.80
C LYS A 3 -6.54 -3.65 -19.43
N VAL A 4 -7.03 -4.80 -18.95
CA VAL A 4 -6.55 -5.45 -17.73
C VAL A 4 -5.70 -6.66 -18.16
N TYR A 5 -4.48 -6.72 -17.64
CA TYR A 5 -3.50 -7.76 -17.93
C TYR A 5 -3.60 -8.86 -16.86
N TYR A 6 -3.68 -10.11 -17.31
CA TYR A 6 -3.68 -11.30 -16.48
C TYR A 6 -2.47 -12.19 -16.82
N GLU A 7 -2.31 -13.33 -16.14
CA GLU A 7 -1.16 -14.24 -16.33
C GLU A 7 -0.99 -14.64 -17.81
N LYS A 8 -2.09 -14.87 -18.53
CA LYS A 8 -2.08 -15.20 -19.97
C LYS A 8 -1.52 -14.09 -20.86
N ASP A 9 -1.54 -12.85 -20.40
CA ASP A 9 -1.06 -11.68 -21.13
C ASP A 9 0.46 -11.46 -20.92
N VAL A 10 1.07 -12.17 -19.95
CA VAL A 10 2.51 -12.16 -19.66
C VAL A 10 3.14 -13.48 -20.12
N ALA A 11 3.24 -13.65 -21.43
CA ALA A 11 3.66 -14.92 -22.04
C ALA A 11 5.14 -15.30 -21.77
N VAL A 12 6.00 -14.30 -21.53
CA VAL A 12 7.44 -14.49 -21.31
C VAL A 12 7.89 -13.61 -20.14
N ASN A 13 8.46 -14.24 -19.11
CA ASN A 13 9.16 -13.52 -18.04
C ASN A 13 10.53 -13.03 -18.57
N VAL A 14 10.59 -11.76 -18.98
CA VAL A 14 11.83 -11.13 -19.49
C VAL A 14 12.86 -10.83 -18.39
N LEU A 15 12.45 -10.95 -17.13
CA LEU A 15 13.33 -10.81 -15.96
C LEU A 15 13.91 -12.15 -15.49
N LYS A 16 13.66 -13.24 -16.22
CA LYS A 16 14.26 -14.54 -15.88
C LYS A 16 15.79 -14.48 -15.95
N GLY A 17 16.45 -14.88 -14.86
CA GLY A 17 17.91 -14.81 -14.74
C GLY A 17 18.47 -13.40 -14.49
N LYS A 18 17.59 -12.40 -14.31
CA LYS A 18 17.96 -11.07 -13.84
C LYS A 18 17.95 -11.03 -12.32
N LYS A 19 18.91 -10.32 -11.73
CA LYS A 19 18.98 -10.15 -10.28
C LYS A 19 18.12 -8.97 -9.84
N VAL A 20 17.23 -9.22 -8.89
CA VAL A 20 16.34 -8.22 -8.30
C VAL A 20 16.83 -7.85 -6.91
N ALA A 21 17.19 -6.59 -6.70
CA ALA A 21 17.40 -6.02 -5.37
C ALA A 21 16.08 -5.44 -4.84
N ILE A 22 15.64 -5.94 -3.69
CA ILE A 22 14.55 -5.35 -2.91
C ILE A 22 15.17 -4.45 -1.84
N VAL A 23 15.06 -3.13 -2.02
CA VAL A 23 15.60 -2.13 -1.09
C VAL A 23 14.53 -1.80 -0.04
N GLY A 24 14.73 -2.28 1.18
CA GLY A 24 13.75 -2.19 2.26
C GLY A 24 12.92 -3.47 2.46
N TYR A 25 12.69 -3.84 3.72
CA TYR A 25 12.03 -5.11 4.10
C TYR A 25 10.90 -4.89 5.11
N GLY A 26 10.08 -3.88 4.81
CA GLY A 26 8.87 -3.52 5.55
C GLY A 26 7.62 -4.24 5.03
N SER A 27 6.48 -3.54 5.04
CA SER A 27 5.19 -4.08 4.61
C SER A 27 5.22 -4.57 3.15
N GLN A 28 5.57 -3.73 2.18
CA GLN A 28 5.69 -4.18 0.78
C GLN A 28 6.96 -5.00 0.54
N GLY A 29 8.08 -4.58 1.12
CA GLY A 29 9.39 -5.24 0.96
C GLY A 29 9.39 -6.75 1.18
N HIS A 30 8.85 -7.21 2.31
CA HIS A 30 8.79 -8.65 2.60
C HIS A 30 7.88 -9.41 1.62
N ALA A 31 6.79 -8.79 1.18
CA ALA A 31 5.83 -9.42 0.28
C ALA A 31 6.42 -9.58 -1.12
N HIS A 32 6.99 -8.51 -1.67
CA HIS A 32 7.64 -8.54 -2.98
C HIS A 32 8.79 -9.55 -3.00
N ALA A 33 9.69 -9.48 -2.01
CA ALA A 33 10.84 -10.38 -1.93
C ALA A 33 10.42 -11.86 -1.89
N GLN A 34 9.48 -12.21 -1.00
CA GLN A 34 9.04 -13.60 -0.84
C GLN A 34 8.22 -14.10 -2.02
N ASN A 35 7.32 -13.30 -2.58
CA ASN A 35 6.52 -13.71 -3.73
C ASN A 35 7.41 -13.93 -4.97
N LEU A 36 8.35 -13.01 -5.23
CA LEU A 36 9.32 -13.15 -6.33
C LEU A 36 10.19 -14.39 -6.16
N ARG A 37 10.72 -14.65 -4.96
CA ARG A 37 11.50 -15.86 -4.68
C ARG A 37 10.68 -17.12 -4.90
N ASP A 38 9.45 -17.16 -4.39
CA ASP A 38 8.56 -18.32 -4.54
C ASP A 38 8.17 -18.54 -6.02
N ASN A 39 8.27 -17.50 -6.86
CA ASN A 39 8.16 -17.56 -8.32
C ASN A 39 9.52 -17.69 -9.06
N ASN A 40 10.58 -18.11 -8.36
CA ASN A 40 11.92 -18.42 -8.91
C ASN A 40 12.69 -17.23 -9.51
N PHE A 41 12.43 -16.01 -9.04
CA PHE A 41 13.32 -14.87 -9.33
C PHE A 41 14.56 -14.92 -8.43
N GLU A 42 15.69 -14.42 -8.93
CA GLU A 42 16.89 -14.24 -8.13
C GLU A 42 16.79 -12.94 -7.32
N VAL A 43 16.47 -13.06 -6.03
CA VAL A 43 16.21 -11.92 -5.15
C VAL A 43 17.31 -11.77 -4.10
N VAL A 44 17.81 -10.54 -3.95
CA VAL A 44 18.62 -10.10 -2.82
C VAL A 44 17.94 -8.93 -2.11
N VAL A 45 18.25 -8.72 -0.83
CA VAL A 45 17.63 -7.67 -0.03
C VAL A 45 18.68 -6.64 0.39
N GLY A 46 18.45 -5.37 0.06
CA GLY A 46 19.32 -4.24 0.43
C GLY A 46 18.78 -3.52 1.67
N LEU A 47 19.54 -3.52 2.76
CA LEU A 47 19.13 -2.96 4.05
C LEU A 47 20.28 -2.29 4.78
N ARG A 48 19.94 -1.39 5.71
CA ARG A 48 20.85 -1.02 6.80
C ARG A 48 20.79 -2.06 7.93
N PRO A 49 21.84 -2.22 8.75
CA PRO A 49 21.80 -3.11 9.91
C PRO A 49 20.63 -2.80 10.85
N GLY A 50 19.99 -3.85 11.39
CA GLY A 50 18.90 -3.73 12.37
C GLY A 50 17.84 -4.83 12.22
N LYS A 51 16.67 -4.65 12.85
CA LYS A 51 15.60 -5.67 12.90
C LYS A 51 15.16 -6.19 11.53
N SER A 52 15.02 -5.31 10.53
CA SER A 52 14.62 -5.73 9.18
C SER A 52 15.69 -6.61 8.52
N TRP A 53 16.97 -6.39 8.82
CA TRP A 53 18.07 -7.21 8.33
C TRP A 53 17.96 -8.63 8.90
N GLU A 54 17.89 -8.72 10.23
CA GLU A 54 17.75 -10.00 10.94
C GLU A 54 16.51 -10.77 10.47
N LYS A 55 15.39 -10.06 10.22
CA LYS A 55 14.18 -10.65 9.69
C LYS A 55 14.34 -11.18 8.26
N ALA A 56 14.98 -10.43 7.37
CA ALA A 56 15.23 -10.87 6.00
C ALA A 56 16.15 -12.09 5.94
N GLU A 57 17.20 -12.14 6.77
CA GLU A 57 18.05 -13.33 6.93
C GLU A 57 17.27 -14.51 7.49
N GLY A 58 16.43 -14.28 8.52
CA GLY A 58 15.55 -15.29 9.10
C GLY A 58 14.52 -15.85 8.11
N ASP A 59 14.06 -15.04 7.17
CA ASP A 59 13.19 -15.45 6.06
C ASP A 59 13.96 -16.14 4.91
N GLY A 60 15.29 -16.25 5.02
CA GLY A 60 16.15 -17.00 4.10
C GLY A 60 16.73 -16.20 2.92
N PHE A 61 16.82 -14.86 3.03
CA PHE A 61 17.41 -14.02 1.99
C PHE A 61 18.90 -13.74 2.23
N ALA A 62 19.64 -13.58 1.15
CA ALA A 62 20.93 -12.91 1.19
C ALA A 62 20.71 -11.40 1.36
N VAL A 63 21.30 -10.83 2.41
CA VAL A 63 21.15 -9.42 2.75
C VAL A 63 22.50 -8.70 2.56
N TYR A 64 22.44 -7.52 1.94
CA TYR A 64 23.60 -6.66 1.67
C TYR A 64 23.28 -5.21 2.08
N SER A 65 24.30 -4.35 2.12
CA SER A 65 24.04 -2.91 2.14
C SER A 65 23.27 -2.47 0.88
N VAL A 66 22.60 -1.32 0.92
CA VAL A 66 21.82 -0.84 -0.24
C VAL A 66 22.74 -0.60 -1.44
N ALA A 67 23.92 0.00 -1.21
CA ALA A 67 24.94 0.18 -2.25
C ALA A 67 25.39 -1.15 -2.89
N GLU A 68 25.72 -2.16 -2.08
CA GLU A 68 26.12 -3.47 -2.60
C GLU A 68 25.00 -4.17 -3.36
N ALA A 69 23.79 -4.22 -2.79
CA ALA A 69 22.63 -4.83 -3.44
C ALA A 69 22.35 -4.18 -4.80
N THR A 70 22.40 -2.84 -4.87
CA THR A 70 22.22 -2.07 -6.10
C THR A 70 23.27 -2.44 -7.15
N LYS A 71 24.55 -2.50 -6.76
CA LYS A 71 25.67 -2.76 -7.68
C LYS A 71 25.57 -4.11 -8.40
N PHE A 72 24.95 -5.12 -7.80
CA PHE A 72 24.82 -6.44 -8.39
C PHE A 72 23.52 -6.65 -9.17
N ALA A 73 22.54 -5.75 -9.01
CA ALA A 73 21.19 -5.96 -9.51
C ALA A 73 21.01 -5.43 -10.93
N ASP A 74 20.16 -6.11 -11.69
CA ASP A 74 19.61 -5.60 -12.95
C ASP A 74 18.33 -4.78 -12.69
N VAL A 75 17.61 -5.11 -11.62
CA VAL A 75 16.35 -4.48 -11.22
C VAL A 75 16.44 -4.06 -9.75
N VAL A 76 16.27 -2.77 -9.48
CA VAL A 76 16.34 -2.18 -8.14
C VAL A 76 14.95 -1.68 -7.76
N MET A 77 14.25 -2.42 -6.91
CA MET A 77 12.94 -2.06 -6.41
C MET A 77 13.07 -1.34 -5.06
N ILE A 78 12.62 -0.09 -5.01
CA ILE A 78 12.66 0.77 -3.83
C ILE A 78 11.37 0.64 -3.03
N LEU A 79 11.45 0.05 -1.85
CA LEU A 79 10.34 -0.19 -0.90
C LEU A 79 10.66 0.37 0.50
N LEU A 80 11.43 1.45 0.52
CA LEU A 80 11.64 2.29 1.69
C LEU A 80 10.44 3.24 1.88
N PRO A 81 10.21 3.75 3.09
CA PRO A 81 9.27 4.86 3.30
C PRO A 81 9.58 6.02 2.34
N ASP A 82 8.57 6.59 1.70
CA ASP A 82 8.73 7.57 0.62
C ASP A 82 9.62 8.75 1.02
N GLU A 83 9.48 9.21 2.25
CA GLU A 83 10.24 10.33 2.81
C GLU A 83 11.73 10.04 3.04
N LEU A 84 12.14 8.76 3.04
CA LEU A 84 13.53 8.33 3.16
C LEU A 84 14.17 7.99 1.81
N GLN A 85 13.37 7.80 0.76
CA GLN A 85 13.89 7.36 -0.54
C GLN A 85 14.90 8.35 -1.16
N PRO A 86 14.71 9.69 -1.13
CA PRO A 86 15.64 10.62 -1.77
C PRO A 86 17.07 10.55 -1.22
N GLU A 87 17.22 10.52 0.11
CA GLU A 87 18.53 10.48 0.77
C GLU A 87 19.26 9.16 0.47
N VAL A 88 18.55 8.03 0.54
CA VAL A 88 19.15 6.73 0.23
C VAL A 88 19.41 6.57 -1.27
N TYR A 89 18.56 7.15 -2.13
CA TYR A 89 18.76 7.15 -3.56
C TYR A 89 20.07 7.84 -3.94
N GLU A 90 20.26 9.09 -3.50
CA GLU A 90 21.46 9.90 -3.81
C GLU A 90 22.74 9.26 -3.23
N ALA A 91 22.67 8.74 -2.00
CA ALA A 91 23.84 8.23 -1.30
C ALA A 91 24.25 6.80 -1.73
N GLU A 92 23.28 5.92 -1.99
CA GLU A 92 23.54 4.48 -2.08
C GLU A 92 23.02 3.83 -3.37
N ILE A 93 22.05 4.41 -4.08
CA ILE A 93 21.46 3.79 -5.27
C ILE A 93 22.05 4.39 -6.54
N GLU A 94 21.86 5.70 -6.76
CA GLU A 94 22.28 6.41 -7.98
C GLU A 94 23.75 6.16 -8.35
N PRO A 95 24.73 6.22 -7.43
CA PRO A 95 26.14 6.00 -7.78
C PRO A 95 26.47 4.57 -8.20
N ASN A 96 25.56 3.62 -7.96
CA ASN A 96 25.77 2.19 -8.19
C ASN A 96 24.90 1.65 -9.35
N LEU A 97 24.02 2.47 -9.93
CA LEU A 97 23.27 2.11 -11.13
C LEU A 97 24.18 1.99 -12.36
N GLN A 98 23.78 1.12 -13.27
CA GLN A 98 24.42 0.92 -14.57
C GLN A 98 23.42 1.15 -15.70
N ALA A 99 23.91 1.59 -16.87
CA ALA A 99 23.11 1.73 -18.07
C ALA A 99 22.30 0.45 -18.35
N GLY A 100 21.00 0.62 -18.59
CA GLY A 100 20.06 -0.46 -18.84
C GLY A 100 19.52 -1.19 -17.60
N ASN A 101 19.93 -0.79 -16.38
CA ASN A 101 19.24 -1.20 -15.16
C ASN A 101 17.79 -0.71 -15.15
N SER A 102 16.96 -1.33 -14.32
CA SER A 102 15.59 -0.88 -14.05
C SER A 102 15.48 -0.36 -12.62
N LEU A 103 15.11 0.91 -12.48
CA LEU A 103 14.75 1.55 -11.22
C LEU A 103 13.23 1.45 -11.02
N VAL A 104 12.80 0.73 -9.99
CA VAL A 104 11.40 0.35 -9.81
C VAL A 104 10.85 0.89 -8.50
N PHE A 105 9.61 1.36 -8.54
CA PHE A 105 8.88 1.85 -7.37
C PHE A 105 7.56 1.08 -7.16
N ALA A 106 7.03 1.11 -5.95
CA ALA A 106 5.65 0.67 -5.66
C ALA A 106 4.68 1.83 -5.42
N HIS A 107 5.18 3.06 -5.47
CA HIS A 107 4.40 4.30 -5.42
C HIS A 107 5.15 5.40 -6.18
N GLY A 108 4.43 6.23 -6.94
CA GLY A 108 5.03 7.23 -7.82
C GLY A 108 5.50 8.52 -7.13
N PHE A 109 5.26 8.70 -5.82
CA PHE A 109 5.49 9.95 -5.08
C PHE A 109 6.80 10.67 -5.43
N ASN A 110 7.94 9.98 -5.29
CA ASN A 110 9.24 10.61 -5.41
C ASN A 110 9.59 11.01 -6.85
N VAL A 111 9.13 10.25 -7.84
CA VAL A 111 9.31 10.60 -9.26
C VAL A 111 8.31 11.69 -9.67
N HIS A 112 7.04 11.56 -9.29
CA HIS A 112 5.99 12.51 -9.66
C HIS A 112 6.22 13.91 -9.07
N PHE A 113 6.64 13.99 -7.82
CA PHE A 113 6.93 15.27 -7.14
C PHE A 113 8.39 15.71 -7.27
N ASN A 114 9.18 15.12 -8.18
CA ASN A 114 10.57 15.50 -8.48
C ASN A 114 11.50 15.47 -7.25
N GLN A 115 11.31 14.50 -6.34
CA GLN A 115 12.21 14.26 -5.22
C GLN A 115 13.37 13.32 -5.62
N ILE A 116 13.18 12.53 -6.68
CA ILE A 116 14.20 11.70 -7.33
C ILE A 116 14.17 12.01 -8.82
N THR A 117 15.34 12.25 -9.42
CA THR A 117 15.53 12.40 -10.86
C THR A 117 16.44 11.27 -11.35
N PRO A 118 15.89 10.23 -12.00
CA PRO A 118 16.68 9.09 -12.49
C PRO A 118 17.63 9.48 -13.63
N PRO A 119 18.75 8.75 -13.84
CA PRO A 119 19.60 8.90 -15.02
C PRO A 119 18.83 8.56 -16.31
N GLU A 120 19.19 9.17 -17.45
CA GLU A 120 18.49 8.95 -18.73
C GLU A 120 18.68 7.54 -19.33
N ASP A 121 19.68 6.79 -18.86
CA ASP A 121 20.09 5.50 -19.41
C ASP A 121 19.54 4.29 -18.63
N VAL A 122 18.64 4.49 -17.67
CA VAL A 122 17.94 3.41 -16.93
C VAL A 122 16.46 3.32 -17.30
N ASP A 123 15.84 2.16 -17.18
CA ASP A 123 14.37 2.10 -17.21
C ASP A 123 13.81 2.57 -15.87
N VAL A 124 12.68 3.26 -15.90
CA VAL A 124 11.96 3.69 -14.70
C VAL A 124 10.50 3.31 -14.83
N PHE A 125 10.05 2.41 -13.95
CA PHE A 125 8.65 1.98 -13.92
C PHE A 125 8.18 1.75 -12.48
N LEU A 126 6.87 1.62 -12.30
CA LEU A 126 6.29 1.21 -11.03
C LEU A 126 5.43 -0.04 -11.20
N VAL A 127 5.33 -0.79 -10.11
CA VAL A 127 4.32 -1.83 -9.90
C VAL A 127 3.75 -1.63 -8.50
N ALA A 128 2.52 -1.12 -8.43
CA ALA A 128 1.87 -0.68 -7.20
C ALA A 128 0.69 -1.60 -6.85
N PRO A 129 0.87 -2.61 -5.96
CA PRO A 129 -0.22 -3.40 -5.44
C PRO A 129 -1.23 -2.50 -4.70
N LYS A 130 -2.51 -2.61 -5.04
CA LYS A 130 -3.58 -1.82 -4.41
C LYS A 130 -4.05 -2.49 -3.12
N GLY A 131 -3.13 -2.63 -2.18
CA GLY A 131 -3.40 -3.17 -0.85
C GLY A 131 -2.16 -3.23 0.06
N PRO A 132 -2.36 -3.36 1.39
CA PRO A 132 -1.26 -3.46 2.34
C PRO A 132 -0.36 -4.66 2.04
N GLY A 133 0.95 -4.50 2.13
CA GLY A 133 1.90 -5.55 1.78
C GLY A 133 1.74 -6.87 2.53
N HIS A 134 1.29 -6.85 3.80
CA HIS A 134 0.94 -8.10 4.51
C HIS A 134 -0.18 -8.89 3.82
N LEU A 135 -1.16 -8.20 3.20
CA LEU A 135 -2.20 -8.83 2.40
C LEU A 135 -1.67 -9.27 1.05
N VAL A 136 -0.77 -8.51 0.42
CA VAL A 136 -0.06 -8.93 -0.81
C VAL A 136 0.63 -10.28 -0.62
N ARG A 137 1.31 -10.49 0.52
CA ARG A 137 1.91 -11.79 0.85
C ARG A 137 0.87 -12.85 1.15
N ARG A 138 -0.10 -12.54 2.03
CA ARG A 138 -1.08 -13.52 2.50
C ARG A 138 -1.94 -14.07 1.36
N THR A 139 -2.52 -13.19 0.54
CA THR A 139 -3.38 -13.61 -0.58
C THR A 139 -2.58 -14.42 -1.59
N PHE A 140 -1.33 -14.05 -1.87
CA PHE A 140 -0.43 -14.82 -2.72
C PHE A 140 -0.24 -16.26 -2.22
N THR A 141 0.02 -16.44 -0.92
CA THR A 141 0.20 -17.78 -0.31
C THR A 141 -1.09 -18.59 -0.24
N GLU A 142 -2.25 -17.93 -0.30
CA GLU A 142 -3.58 -18.55 -0.36
C GLU A 142 -4.01 -18.87 -1.80
N GLY A 143 -3.15 -18.60 -2.79
CA GLY A 143 -3.42 -18.85 -4.21
C GLY A 143 -4.13 -17.70 -4.94
N GLY A 144 -4.54 -16.65 -4.22
CA GLY A 144 -5.05 -15.41 -4.79
C GLY A 144 -3.95 -14.39 -5.07
N ALA A 145 -4.35 -13.12 -5.21
CA ALA A 145 -3.47 -11.96 -5.26
C ALA A 145 -4.22 -10.66 -4.96
N VAL A 146 -3.46 -9.60 -4.73
CA VAL A 146 -3.96 -8.22 -4.73
C VAL A 146 -3.78 -7.65 -6.15
N PRO A 147 -4.78 -6.96 -6.74
CA PRO A 147 -4.61 -6.25 -8.00
C PRO A 147 -3.49 -5.22 -7.93
N ALA A 148 -2.86 -4.92 -9.06
CA ALA A 148 -1.81 -3.90 -9.11
C ALA A 148 -2.03 -2.91 -10.26
N LEU A 149 -1.42 -1.74 -10.12
CA LEU A 149 -1.19 -0.83 -11.23
C LEU A 149 0.26 -0.97 -11.70
N PHE A 150 0.51 -0.76 -12.99
CA PHE A 150 1.86 -0.54 -13.49
C PHE A 150 1.92 0.73 -14.33
N ALA A 151 3.06 1.42 -14.32
CA ALA A 151 3.31 2.56 -15.19
C ALA A 151 4.78 2.62 -15.57
N VAL A 152 5.06 3.12 -16.78
CA VAL A 152 6.43 3.40 -17.25
C VAL A 152 6.62 4.92 -17.27
N TYR A 153 7.63 5.41 -16.56
CA TYR A 153 8.06 6.80 -16.60
C TYR A 153 9.13 7.01 -17.67
N GLN A 154 10.09 6.08 -17.76
CA GLN A 154 11.21 6.11 -18.69
C GLN A 154 11.48 4.70 -19.23
N ASP A 155 11.66 4.60 -20.54
CA ASP A 155 11.99 3.35 -21.24
C ASP A 155 13.30 3.52 -22.02
N ALA A 156 14.43 3.37 -21.33
CA ALA A 156 15.75 3.54 -21.92
C ALA A 156 16.16 2.31 -22.76
N THR A 157 15.64 1.13 -22.42
CA THR A 157 15.99 -0.13 -23.10
C THR A 157 15.01 -0.54 -24.21
N GLY A 158 13.83 0.08 -24.28
CA GLY A 158 12.75 -0.30 -25.18
C GLY A 158 11.98 -1.55 -24.73
N ALA A 159 12.07 -1.88 -23.44
CA ALA A 159 11.48 -3.09 -22.84
C ALA A 159 10.91 -2.85 -21.42
N ALA A 160 10.75 -1.60 -21.00
CA ALA A 160 10.31 -1.27 -19.63
C ALA A 160 8.90 -1.82 -19.34
N THR A 161 7.99 -1.82 -20.32
CA THR A 161 6.63 -2.36 -20.18
C THR A 161 6.65 -3.86 -19.92
N GLU A 162 7.41 -4.63 -20.69
CA GLU A 162 7.55 -6.07 -20.55
C GLU A 162 8.20 -6.45 -19.21
N LYS A 163 9.17 -5.65 -18.77
CA LYS A 163 9.81 -5.80 -17.45
C LYS A 163 8.82 -5.50 -16.31
N ALA A 164 8.02 -4.43 -16.42
CA ALA A 164 6.99 -4.09 -15.44
C ALA A 164 5.94 -5.19 -15.31
N LEU A 165 5.45 -5.71 -16.44
CA LEU A 165 4.49 -6.82 -16.46
C LEU A 165 5.10 -8.12 -15.93
N SER A 166 6.36 -8.44 -16.27
CA SER A 166 7.07 -9.61 -15.71
C SER A 166 7.26 -9.49 -14.20
N TYR A 167 7.54 -8.29 -13.70
CA TYR A 167 7.65 -8.03 -12.26
C TYR A 167 6.28 -8.17 -11.57
N ALA A 168 5.22 -7.59 -12.14
CA ALA A 168 3.86 -7.69 -11.62
C ALA A 168 3.37 -9.14 -11.56
N ASP A 169 3.69 -9.93 -12.58
CA ASP A 169 3.45 -11.38 -12.60
C ASP A 169 4.28 -12.10 -11.53
N GLY A 170 5.55 -11.73 -11.39
CA GLY A 170 6.46 -12.26 -10.38
C GLY A 170 5.98 -12.08 -8.94
N ILE A 171 5.28 -10.99 -8.62
CA ILE A 171 4.65 -10.80 -7.30
C ILE A 171 3.22 -11.39 -7.22
N GLY A 172 2.71 -11.93 -8.32
CA GLY A 172 1.41 -12.61 -8.46
C GLY A 172 0.22 -11.72 -8.81
N ALA A 173 0.41 -10.41 -9.02
CA ALA A 173 -0.70 -9.46 -9.21
C ALA A 173 -1.57 -9.77 -10.43
N THR A 174 -0.99 -10.39 -11.47
CA THR A 174 -1.66 -10.85 -12.69
C THR A 174 -2.73 -11.93 -12.45
N ARG A 175 -2.74 -12.60 -11.29
CA ARG A 175 -3.85 -13.50 -10.89
C ARG A 175 -5.15 -12.74 -10.64
N ALA A 176 -5.05 -11.52 -10.11
CA ALA A 176 -6.19 -10.65 -9.82
C ALA A 176 -6.45 -9.64 -10.94
N GLY A 177 -5.41 -9.25 -11.66
CA GLY A 177 -5.45 -8.30 -12.77
C GLY A 177 -4.54 -7.10 -12.51
N VAL A 178 -3.85 -6.68 -13.57
CA VAL A 178 -2.96 -5.51 -13.56
C VAL A 178 -3.46 -4.48 -14.56
N LEU A 179 -3.52 -3.21 -14.16
CA LEU A 179 -3.99 -2.12 -15.01
C LEU A 179 -2.85 -1.12 -15.28
N GLU A 180 -2.73 -0.69 -16.52
CA GLU A 180 -1.76 0.31 -16.95
C GLU A 180 -2.23 1.71 -16.53
N THR A 181 -1.32 2.51 -15.99
CA THR A 181 -1.56 3.89 -15.53
C THR A 181 -0.35 4.78 -15.84
N THR A 182 -0.29 5.96 -15.24
CA THR A 182 0.87 6.86 -15.25
C THR A 182 1.35 7.09 -13.82
N PHE A 183 2.60 7.53 -13.65
CA PHE A 183 3.11 7.93 -12.32
C PHE A 183 2.24 9.02 -11.68
N LYS A 184 1.71 9.96 -12.47
CA LYS A 184 0.79 11.00 -12.01
C LYS A 184 -0.52 10.41 -11.50
N GLU A 185 -1.20 9.61 -12.33
CA GLU A 185 -2.49 9.03 -11.97
C GLU A 185 -2.37 8.07 -10.77
N GLU A 186 -1.33 7.23 -10.73
CA GLU A 186 -1.05 6.36 -9.59
C GLU A 186 -0.85 7.18 -8.32
N THR A 187 0.04 8.18 -8.35
CA THR A 187 0.37 8.98 -7.15
C THR A 187 -0.86 9.73 -6.64
N GLU A 188 -1.57 10.43 -7.51
CA GLU A 188 -2.70 11.27 -7.11
C GLU A 188 -3.87 10.43 -6.59
N THR A 189 -4.18 9.31 -7.26
CA THR A 189 -5.31 8.45 -6.86
C THR A 189 -5.02 7.62 -5.63
N ASP A 190 -3.78 7.17 -5.44
CA ASP A 190 -3.36 6.42 -4.26
C ASP A 190 -3.45 7.31 -3.01
N LEU A 191 -2.81 8.48 -3.05
CA LEU A 191 -2.86 9.49 -1.97
C LEU A 191 -4.29 9.92 -1.67
N PHE A 192 -5.13 10.11 -2.69
CA PHE A 192 -6.53 10.46 -2.49
C PHE A 192 -7.29 9.33 -1.79
N GLY A 193 -7.11 8.09 -2.27
CA GLY A 193 -7.77 6.91 -1.75
C GLY A 193 -7.50 6.72 -0.25
N GLU A 194 -6.24 6.80 0.17
CA GLU A 194 -5.87 6.66 1.58
C GLU A 194 -6.36 7.82 2.45
N GLN A 195 -6.28 9.06 1.98
CA GLN A 195 -6.70 10.23 2.76
C GLN A 195 -8.23 10.32 2.89
N ALA A 196 -8.96 10.14 1.79
CA ALA A 196 -10.39 10.40 1.74
C ALA A 196 -11.26 9.20 2.12
N VAL A 197 -10.77 7.96 1.94
CA VAL A 197 -11.60 6.75 2.09
C VAL A 197 -10.93 5.68 2.94
N LEU A 198 -9.81 5.12 2.49
CA LEU A 198 -9.25 3.85 2.97
C LEU A 198 -8.61 3.95 4.37
N CYS A 199 -8.10 5.14 4.73
CA CYS A 199 -7.53 5.41 6.05
C CYS A 199 -8.29 6.55 6.73
N GLY A 200 -8.15 7.78 6.24
CA GLY A 200 -8.70 8.96 6.90
C GLY A 200 -10.23 8.93 7.01
N GLY A 201 -10.92 8.70 5.89
CA GLY A 201 -12.39 8.66 5.86
C GLY A 201 -13.00 7.57 6.73
N VAL A 202 -12.60 6.31 6.52
CA VAL A 202 -13.20 5.17 7.25
C VAL A 202 -12.89 5.24 8.75
N THR A 203 -11.67 5.58 9.16
CA THR A 203 -11.33 5.65 10.59
C THR A 203 -12.06 6.80 11.29
N ALA A 204 -12.23 7.94 10.61
CA ALA A 204 -13.04 9.04 11.13
C ALA A 204 -14.52 8.66 11.27
N LEU A 205 -15.10 7.99 10.28
CA LEU A 205 -16.49 7.53 10.32
C LEU A 205 -16.74 6.53 11.46
N VAL A 206 -15.85 5.56 11.62
CA VAL A 206 -15.89 4.57 12.70
C VAL A 206 -15.83 5.25 14.07
N LYS A 207 -14.88 6.18 14.27
CA LYS A 207 -14.74 6.91 15.53
C LYS A 207 -15.97 7.74 15.84
N ALA A 208 -16.47 8.51 14.87
CA ALA A 208 -17.67 9.33 15.05
C ALA A 208 -18.90 8.49 15.44
N GLY A 209 -19.09 7.33 14.79
CA GLY A 209 -20.16 6.39 15.15
C GLY A 209 -20.00 5.83 16.57
N PHE A 210 -18.78 5.38 16.91
CA PHE A 210 -18.46 4.84 18.22
C PHE A 210 -18.68 5.88 19.34
N GLU A 211 -18.14 7.10 19.16
CA GLU A 211 -18.27 8.21 20.10
C GLU A 211 -19.75 8.60 20.29
N THR A 212 -20.52 8.69 19.20
CA THR A 212 -21.95 9.00 19.27
C THR A 212 -22.73 8.01 20.15
N LEU A 213 -22.43 6.71 20.03
CA LEU A 213 -23.08 5.69 20.85
C LEU A 213 -22.62 5.75 22.31
N VAL A 214 -21.33 5.90 22.56
CA VAL A 214 -20.80 5.98 23.93
C VAL A 214 -21.31 7.24 24.65
N ASP A 215 -21.32 8.39 23.99
CA ASP A 215 -21.80 9.66 24.55
C ASP A 215 -23.31 9.62 24.86
N ALA A 216 -24.07 8.82 24.11
CA ALA A 216 -25.49 8.54 24.38
C ALA A 216 -25.71 7.55 25.55
N GLY A 217 -24.63 7.02 26.15
CA GLY A 217 -24.68 6.12 27.31
C GLY A 217 -24.76 4.63 26.96
N TYR A 218 -24.56 4.25 25.71
CA TYR A 218 -24.46 2.83 25.33
C TYR A 218 -23.13 2.22 25.77
N GLN A 219 -23.10 0.89 25.90
CA GLN A 219 -21.90 0.16 26.30
C GLN A 219 -20.80 0.31 25.25
N PRO A 220 -19.55 0.67 25.63
CA PRO A 220 -18.44 0.79 24.68
C PRO A 220 -18.16 -0.50 23.90
N GLU A 221 -18.35 -1.67 24.52
CA GLU A 221 -18.18 -2.96 23.85
C GLU A 221 -19.20 -3.16 22.73
N LEU A 222 -20.46 -2.80 22.98
CA LEU A 222 -21.51 -2.86 21.96
C LEU A 222 -21.24 -1.85 20.85
N ALA A 223 -20.86 -0.61 21.19
CA ALA A 223 -20.49 0.40 20.19
C ALA A 223 -19.30 -0.05 19.31
N TYR A 224 -18.33 -0.77 19.87
CA TYR A 224 -17.23 -1.35 19.11
C TYR A 224 -17.73 -2.40 18.11
N PHE A 225 -18.64 -3.29 18.53
CA PHE A 225 -19.20 -4.31 17.63
C PHE A 225 -19.94 -3.67 16.45
N GLU A 226 -20.84 -2.73 16.74
CA GLU A 226 -21.68 -2.05 15.76
C GLU A 226 -20.86 -1.16 14.80
N CYS A 227 -19.90 -0.39 15.31
CA CYS A 227 -19.23 0.64 14.51
C CYS A 227 -17.91 0.21 13.88
N LEU A 228 -17.27 -0.89 14.33
CA LEU A 228 -16.00 -1.35 13.77
C LEU A 228 -15.99 -2.84 13.41
N HIS A 229 -16.45 -3.73 14.30
CA HIS A 229 -16.38 -5.17 14.03
C HIS A 229 -17.22 -5.57 12.82
N GLU A 230 -18.49 -5.16 12.77
CA GLU A 230 -19.39 -5.52 11.68
C GLU A 230 -19.06 -4.83 10.35
N LEU A 231 -18.32 -3.72 10.39
CA LEU A 231 -17.87 -3.04 9.16
C LEU A 231 -17.06 -3.99 8.26
N LYS A 232 -16.26 -4.90 8.84
CA LYS A 232 -15.56 -5.92 8.04
C LYS A 232 -16.55 -6.78 7.24
N LEU A 233 -17.64 -7.23 7.85
CA LEU A 233 -18.59 -8.13 7.21
C LEU A 233 -19.34 -7.42 6.08
N ILE A 234 -19.71 -6.15 6.29
CA ILE A 234 -20.34 -5.31 5.27
C ILE A 234 -19.38 -5.08 4.09
N VAL A 235 -18.11 -4.77 4.37
CA VAL A 235 -17.10 -4.56 3.33
C VAL A 235 -16.76 -5.87 2.60
N ASP A 236 -16.75 -7.02 3.27
CA ASP A 236 -16.55 -8.33 2.63
C ASP A 236 -17.68 -8.60 1.60
N LEU A 237 -18.94 -8.35 1.94
CA LEU A 237 -20.07 -8.50 0.99
C LEU A 237 -19.97 -7.53 -0.20
N MET A 238 -19.51 -6.30 0.04
CA MET A 238 -19.25 -5.32 -1.01
C MET A 238 -18.10 -5.76 -1.92
N TYR A 239 -17.06 -6.37 -1.36
CA TYR A 239 -15.92 -6.88 -2.11
C TYR A 239 -16.33 -8.08 -2.99
N GLU A 240 -17.17 -8.98 -2.47
CA GLU A 240 -17.60 -10.19 -3.17
C GLU A 240 -18.63 -9.93 -4.29
N GLY A 241 -19.51 -8.95 -4.13
CA GLY A 241 -20.63 -8.74 -5.07
C GLY A 241 -21.13 -7.31 -5.20
N GLY A 242 -20.33 -6.33 -4.79
CA GLY A 242 -20.66 -4.90 -4.87
C GLY A 242 -21.73 -4.45 -3.89
N LEU A 243 -22.14 -3.18 -4.03
CA LEU A 243 -23.18 -2.57 -3.20
C LEU A 243 -24.53 -3.29 -3.32
N GLU A 244 -24.79 -3.93 -4.45
CA GLU A 244 -26.01 -4.70 -4.68
C GLU A 244 -26.06 -5.95 -3.79
N ASN A 245 -25.01 -6.77 -3.78
CA ASN A 245 -24.95 -7.97 -2.94
C ASN A 245 -25.02 -7.63 -1.45
N MET A 246 -24.30 -6.59 -1.02
CA MET A 246 -24.38 -6.10 0.36
C MET A 246 -25.84 -5.73 0.71
N ARG A 247 -26.51 -4.95 -0.13
CA ARG A 247 -27.89 -4.51 0.11
C ARG A 247 -28.93 -5.63 0.03
N TYR A 248 -28.69 -6.62 -0.80
CA TYR A 248 -29.50 -7.84 -0.86
C TYR A 248 -29.36 -8.70 0.41
N SER A 249 -28.18 -8.70 1.02
CA SER A 249 -27.85 -9.55 2.17
C SER A 249 -28.31 -8.99 3.51
N VAL A 250 -28.44 -7.66 3.62
CA VAL A 250 -28.96 -7.01 4.83
C VAL A 250 -30.50 -7.01 4.86
N SER A 251 -31.10 -6.76 6.02
CA SER A 251 -32.57 -6.65 6.11
C SER A 251 -33.11 -5.42 5.38
N ASP A 252 -34.37 -5.46 4.96
CA ASP A 252 -35.08 -4.30 4.38
C ASP A 252 -35.03 -3.06 5.29
N THR A 253 -35.00 -3.27 6.61
CA THR A 253 -34.88 -2.17 7.59
C THR A 253 -33.50 -1.51 7.50
N ALA A 254 -32.43 -2.31 7.39
CA ALA A 254 -31.08 -1.79 7.23
C ALA A 254 -30.88 -1.12 5.87
N GLN A 255 -31.42 -1.70 4.78
CA GLN A 255 -31.36 -1.11 3.45
C GLN A 255 -32.12 0.24 3.38
N TRP A 256 -33.31 0.32 3.99
CA TRP A 256 -34.03 1.59 4.11
C TRP A 256 -33.24 2.60 4.94
N GLY A 257 -32.63 2.15 6.04
CA GLY A 257 -31.74 2.94 6.89
C GLY A 257 -30.56 3.55 6.13
N ASP A 258 -29.89 2.75 5.29
CA ASP A 258 -28.82 3.19 4.36
C ASP A 258 -29.34 4.33 3.46
N PHE A 259 -30.44 4.11 2.75
CA PHE A 259 -30.96 5.08 1.79
C PHE A 259 -31.33 6.44 2.41
N VAL A 260 -31.90 6.46 3.61
CA VAL A 260 -32.35 7.71 4.24
C VAL A 260 -31.30 8.38 5.12
N SER A 261 -30.33 7.62 5.63
CA SER A 261 -29.32 8.13 6.56
C SER A 261 -27.96 8.35 5.91
N GLY A 262 -27.56 7.52 4.94
CA GLY A 262 -26.29 7.64 4.22
C GLY A 262 -26.04 9.03 3.65
N PRO A 263 -26.98 9.61 2.86
CA PRO A 263 -26.85 10.97 2.31
C PRO A 263 -26.84 12.10 3.37
N ARG A 264 -27.24 11.81 4.62
CA ARG A 264 -27.17 12.76 5.74
C ARG A 264 -25.80 12.75 6.41
N ILE A 265 -25.05 11.65 6.29
CA ILE A 265 -23.69 11.50 6.82
C ILE A 265 -22.67 11.89 5.75
N VAL A 266 -22.80 11.35 4.54
CA VAL A 266 -22.00 11.72 3.36
C VAL A 266 -22.78 12.75 2.56
N THR A 267 -22.51 14.03 2.84
CA THR A 267 -23.24 15.16 2.26
C THR A 267 -22.46 15.80 1.11
N GLU A 268 -23.05 16.80 0.44
CA GLU A 268 -22.32 17.64 -0.52
C GLU A 268 -21.09 18.33 0.11
N HIS A 269 -21.12 18.64 1.42
CA HIS A 269 -19.95 19.16 2.12
C HIS A 269 -18.83 18.13 2.23
N THR A 270 -19.18 16.85 2.46
CA THR A 270 -18.22 15.75 2.49
C THR A 270 -17.56 15.60 1.12
N LYS A 271 -18.35 15.63 0.05
CA LYS A 271 -17.84 15.57 -1.32
C LYS A 271 -16.94 16.77 -1.64
N LYS A 272 -17.33 17.98 -1.23
CA LYS A 272 -16.50 19.18 -1.39
C LYS A 272 -15.16 19.05 -0.66
N ALA A 273 -15.14 18.49 0.55
CA ALA A 273 -13.89 18.24 1.27
C ALA A 273 -13.00 17.24 0.53
N MET A 274 -13.59 16.20 -0.09
CA MET A 274 -12.84 15.28 -0.97
C MET A 274 -12.24 16.00 -2.19
N ASP A 275 -13.00 16.89 -2.83
CA ASP A 275 -12.49 17.70 -3.96
C ASP A 275 -11.33 18.61 -3.53
N GLU A 276 -11.41 19.20 -2.33
CA GLU A 276 -10.34 20.02 -1.74
C GLU A 276 -9.09 19.18 -1.44
N VAL A 277 -9.23 17.99 -0.84
CA VAL A 277 -8.12 17.04 -0.61
C VAL A 277 -7.45 16.64 -1.93
N LEU A 278 -8.23 16.28 -2.96
CA LEU A 278 -7.68 15.91 -4.26
C LEU A 278 -6.90 17.08 -4.87
N LYS A 279 -7.39 18.31 -4.75
CA LYS A 279 -6.71 19.50 -5.25
C LYS A 279 -5.37 19.73 -4.54
N GLU A 280 -5.33 19.59 -3.22
CA GLU A 280 -4.09 19.74 -2.42
C GLU A 280 -3.05 18.66 -2.72
N ILE A 281 -3.49 17.47 -3.15
CA ILE A 281 -2.61 16.43 -3.69
C ILE A 281 -2.05 16.86 -5.05
N GLN A 282 -2.93 17.25 -5.97
CA GLN A 282 -2.59 17.61 -7.36
C GLN A 282 -1.66 18.83 -7.47
N ASP A 283 -1.82 19.82 -6.59
CA ASP A 283 -0.96 21.01 -6.57
C ASP A 283 0.28 20.86 -5.66
N GLY A 284 0.48 19.65 -5.10
CA GLY A 284 1.61 19.28 -4.26
C GLY A 284 1.61 19.89 -2.86
N THR A 285 0.52 20.52 -2.41
CA THR A 285 0.37 21.03 -1.03
C THR A 285 0.57 19.93 0.00
N PHE A 286 -0.08 18.76 -0.20
CA PHE A 286 0.11 17.61 0.66
C PHE A 286 1.58 17.14 0.70
N ALA A 287 2.19 16.94 -0.47
CA ALA A 287 3.56 16.46 -0.58
C ALA A 287 4.56 17.39 0.12
N ARG A 288 4.45 18.71 -0.09
CA ARG A 288 5.28 19.72 0.61
C ARG A 288 5.10 19.66 2.12
N GLY A 289 3.85 19.52 2.59
CA GLY A 289 3.54 19.40 4.01
C GLY A 289 4.17 18.15 4.64
N TRP A 290 4.02 16.99 4.00
CA TRP A 290 4.58 15.73 4.49
C TRP A 290 6.11 15.75 4.56
N ILE A 291 6.77 16.23 3.51
CA ILE A 291 8.24 16.35 3.48
C ILE A 291 8.74 17.29 4.58
N ALA A 292 8.06 18.43 4.78
CA ALA A 292 8.43 19.38 5.83
C ALA A 292 8.24 18.79 7.24
N GLU A 293 7.11 18.10 7.48
CA GLU A 293 6.85 17.38 8.74
C GLU A 293 7.92 16.31 9.01
N HIS A 294 8.32 15.55 7.99
CA HIS A 294 9.40 14.58 8.15
C HIS A 294 10.73 15.24 8.53
N LYS A 295 11.14 16.29 7.80
CA LYS A 295 12.39 17.01 8.06
C LYS A 295 12.42 17.67 9.45
N ALA A 296 11.26 18.04 9.98
CA ALA A 296 11.11 18.58 11.33
C ALA A 296 11.15 17.51 12.45
N GLY A 297 11.30 16.22 12.11
CA GLY A 297 11.30 15.12 13.08
C GLY A 297 9.91 14.61 13.46
N ARG A 298 8.89 14.85 12.61
CA ARG A 298 7.52 14.30 12.73
C ARG A 298 6.77 14.65 14.04
N PRO A 299 6.86 15.87 14.60
CA PRO A 299 6.24 16.18 15.89
C PRO A 299 4.71 16.06 15.87
N HIS A 300 4.04 16.54 14.83
CA HIS A 300 2.59 16.46 14.72
C HIS A 300 2.15 15.01 14.49
N PHE A 301 2.83 14.29 13.61
CA PHE A 301 2.57 12.88 13.36
C PHE A 301 2.68 12.04 14.65
N HIS A 302 3.77 12.18 15.41
CA HIS A 302 3.97 11.42 16.65
C HIS A 302 2.96 11.77 17.73
N ALA A 303 2.62 13.06 17.90
CA ALA A 303 1.60 13.48 18.86
C ALA A 303 0.21 12.94 18.49
N THR A 304 -0.16 13.01 17.22
CA THR A 304 -1.44 12.47 16.72
C THR A 304 -1.48 10.95 16.87
N ASN A 305 -0.44 10.21 16.47
CA ASN A 305 -0.39 8.76 16.62
C ASN A 305 -0.55 8.32 18.09
N ALA A 306 0.13 8.99 19.02
CA ALA A 306 0.01 8.71 20.45
C ALA A 306 -1.43 8.94 20.97
N LYS A 307 -2.08 10.03 20.53
CA LYS A 307 -3.47 10.33 20.87
C LYS A 307 -4.42 9.27 20.31
N GLU A 308 -4.29 8.92 19.05
CA GLU A 308 -5.15 7.94 18.37
C GLU A 308 -5.01 6.53 18.98
N ASN A 309 -3.79 6.10 19.31
CA ASN A 309 -3.55 4.82 19.99
C ASN A 309 -4.12 4.75 21.41
N GLY A 310 -4.34 5.91 22.03
CA GLY A 310 -4.99 6.09 23.32
C GLY A 310 -6.51 6.24 23.26
N HIS A 311 -7.12 6.28 22.06
CA HIS A 311 -8.56 6.42 21.91
C HIS A 311 -9.32 5.27 22.57
N GLN A 312 -10.51 5.53 23.12
CA GLN A 312 -11.27 4.52 23.86
C GLN A 312 -11.60 3.29 23.01
N ILE A 313 -11.88 3.50 21.71
CA ILE A 313 -12.15 2.40 20.76
C ILE A 313 -10.98 1.40 20.68
N GLU A 314 -9.74 1.88 20.79
CA GLU A 314 -8.55 1.03 20.76
C GLU A 314 -8.36 0.28 22.07
N VAL A 315 -8.64 0.92 23.21
CA VAL A 315 -8.58 0.27 24.53
C VAL A 315 -9.60 -0.85 24.65
N VAL A 316 -10.85 -0.60 24.24
CA VAL A 316 -11.93 -1.60 24.25
C VAL A 316 -11.67 -2.67 23.20
N GLY A 317 -11.30 -2.27 21.99
CA GLY A 317 -11.07 -3.16 20.86
C GLY A 317 -9.94 -4.16 21.09
N ARG A 318 -8.83 -3.75 21.72
CA ARG A 318 -7.74 -4.68 22.07
C ARG A 318 -8.24 -5.83 22.95
N LYS A 319 -8.99 -5.53 24.01
CA LYS A 319 -9.56 -6.54 24.92
C LYS A 319 -10.53 -7.49 24.20
N LEU A 320 -11.41 -6.93 23.37
CA LEU A 320 -12.38 -7.74 22.62
C LEU A 320 -11.70 -8.67 21.61
N ARG A 321 -10.71 -8.17 20.85
CA ARG A 321 -9.98 -8.99 19.86
C ARG A 321 -9.16 -10.10 20.51
N GLU A 322 -8.63 -9.90 21.71
CA GLU A 322 -7.94 -10.96 22.47
C GLU A 322 -8.87 -12.15 22.79
N MET A 323 -10.16 -11.88 23.00
CA MET A 323 -11.18 -12.88 23.32
C MET A 323 -11.77 -13.58 22.08
N MET A 324 -11.35 -13.22 20.86
CA MET A 324 -11.85 -13.77 19.60
C MET A 324 -10.81 -14.68 18.93
N PRO A 325 -10.88 -16.02 19.08
CA PRO A 325 -9.83 -16.93 18.57
C PRO A 325 -9.61 -16.84 17.06
N PHE A 326 -10.64 -16.48 16.29
CA PHE A 326 -10.60 -16.35 14.84
C PHE A 326 -9.97 -15.04 14.34
N VAL A 327 -9.75 -14.05 15.23
CA VAL A 327 -9.16 -12.74 14.91
C VAL A 327 -7.65 -12.70 15.19
N GLN A 328 -7.13 -13.65 15.98
CA GLN A 328 -5.71 -13.74 16.32
C GLN A 328 -4.87 -13.88 15.04
N PRO A 329 -4.01 -12.90 14.70
CA PRO A 329 -3.22 -12.98 13.49
C PRO A 329 -2.20 -14.13 13.62
N LYS A 330 -2.12 -14.99 12.61
CA LYS A 330 -1.16 -16.11 12.56
C LYS A 330 0.30 -15.64 12.64
N VAL A 331 0.56 -14.35 12.43
CA VAL A 331 1.85 -13.66 12.63
C VAL A 331 1.60 -12.36 13.38
N LYS A 332 2.25 -12.14 14.54
CA LYS A 332 2.15 -10.86 15.26
C LYS A 332 2.75 -9.74 14.41
N ALA A 333 1.93 -8.78 13.99
CA ALA A 333 2.43 -7.53 13.41
C ALA A 333 2.84 -6.59 14.55
N GLU A 334 4.02 -5.96 14.45
CA GLU A 334 4.38 -4.83 15.31
C GLU A 334 3.51 -3.64 14.90
N VAL A 335 2.78 -3.03 15.85
CA VAL A 335 2.04 -1.78 15.61
C VAL A 335 3.05 -0.65 15.50
N LYS A 336 2.94 0.18 14.46
CA LYS A 336 3.86 1.30 14.19
C LYS A 336 3.68 2.48 15.13
#